data_AF-A0A2D6DQH0-F1
#
_entry.id   AF-A0A2D6DQH0-F1
#
_cell.length_a   1.000
_cell.length_b   1.000
_cell.length_c   1.000
_cell.angle_alpha   90.00
_cell.angle_beta   90.00
_cell.angle_gamma   90.00
#
_symmetry.space_group_name_H-M   'P 1'
#
loop_
_entity.id
_entity.type
_entity.pdbx_description
1 polymer ?
#
loop_
_entity_poly.entity_id
_entity_poly.type
_entity_poly.pdbx_seq_one_letter_code
_entity_poly.pdbx_strand_id
1 'polypeptide(L)'
;MKSTKKLAQLLRTSEKVILNLESKMNRISNKEGIIEKIVRENEHKVRVSLMKLGLGLDKDFYQIKAPDVFEALVEKTSQTDRALAKYFFKLDFSTPAGCRSLLNVTKELTGDSRGFYLKKSKAKQLLKLNPPQQIMSVLGYGSDIDKMLEKEDTFEIFCALRFVEDSQWLNNVFFKPYQDIRKEDFEERKIKMIVLPEKWAGIGKKFLGKKLHHMSHLKELGIVFVIPLAKQNPGETLYLFFMSLHYIHEVNWHAKLFKEYNQEAHFAKKMIEALKVKTTETPLPHGKKMSWRIVPGYLAKKDANDARLAEPHVSSEAWHYTKTALDMQKFAQRFPKTGLDFWQDLGVVADYFPTNTKQEALVSFDLLDNGISFLRGSDFESRQLYHQPEALWNKIFIEYLGEPAIDKLLMDNLDKGYITL
;
A
#
# COMPACT_ATOMS: atom_id res chain seq x y z
N MET A 1 -21.49 -22.34 -11.17
CA MET A 1 -20.87 -22.57 -9.84
C MET A 1 -21.60 -21.72 -8.80
N LYS A 2 -21.79 -22.17 -7.55
CA LYS A 2 -22.40 -21.34 -6.48
C LYS A 2 -21.50 -20.14 -6.14
N SER A 3 -22.08 -18.98 -5.84
CA SER A 3 -21.35 -17.73 -5.53
C SER A 3 -20.37 -17.89 -4.36
N THR A 4 -20.77 -18.61 -3.30
CA THR A 4 -19.93 -18.92 -2.13
C THR A 4 -18.68 -19.70 -2.52
N LYS A 5 -18.80 -20.71 -3.38
CA LYS A 5 -17.68 -21.50 -3.89
C LYS A 5 -16.76 -20.65 -4.79
N LYS A 6 -17.32 -19.80 -5.66
CA LYS A 6 -16.55 -18.87 -6.49
C LYS A 6 -15.71 -17.93 -5.62
N LEU A 7 -16.35 -17.28 -4.64
CA LEU A 7 -15.68 -16.32 -3.78
C LEU A 7 -14.59 -16.99 -2.93
N ALA A 8 -14.85 -18.19 -2.42
CA ALA A 8 -13.85 -18.97 -1.69
C ALA A 8 -12.61 -19.27 -2.54
N GLN A 9 -12.79 -19.62 -3.83
CA GLN A 9 -11.67 -19.85 -4.76
C GLN A 9 -10.87 -18.56 -5.02
N LEU A 10 -11.54 -17.41 -5.22
CA LEU A 10 -10.87 -16.13 -5.44
C LEU A 10 -10.03 -15.70 -4.22
N LEU A 11 -10.56 -15.95 -3.02
CA LEU A 11 -9.88 -15.66 -1.75
C LEU A 11 -8.90 -16.76 -1.30
N ARG A 12 -8.81 -17.87 -2.04
CA ARG A 12 -8.01 -19.06 -1.69
C ARG A 12 -8.30 -19.57 -0.27
N THR A 13 -9.58 -19.58 0.10
CA THR A 13 -10.08 -20.12 1.38
C THR A 13 -11.10 -21.22 1.12
N SER A 14 -11.58 -21.86 2.20
CA SER A 14 -12.63 -22.87 2.11
C SER A 14 -14.02 -22.25 1.96
N GLU A 15 -14.92 -22.90 1.24
CA GLU A 15 -16.32 -22.47 1.12
C GLU A 15 -17.01 -22.37 2.50
N LYS A 16 -16.61 -23.21 3.46
CA LYS A 16 -17.11 -23.18 4.85
C LYS A 16 -16.84 -21.84 5.53
N VAL A 17 -15.68 -21.21 5.28
CA VAL A 17 -15.36 -19.88 5.84
C VAL A 17 -16.32 -18.84 5.30
N ILE A 18 -16.60 -18.87 3.99
CA ILE A 18 -17.51 -17.91 3.33
C ILE A 18 -18.95 -18.10 3.80
N LEU A 19 -19.44 -19.34 3.89
CA LEU A 19 -20.79 -19.63 4.39
C LEU A 19 -20.98 -19.18 5.84
N ASN A 20 -19.97 -19.40 6.69
CA ASN A 20 -20.03 -18.95 8.08
C ASN A 20 -19.98 -17.41 8.18
N LEU A 21 -19.14 -16.76 7.38
CA LEU A 21 -19.08 -15.30 7.29
C LEU A 21 -20.43 -14.73 6.87
N GLU A 22 -20.98 -15.21 5.75
CA GLU A 22 -22.26 -14.74 5.21
C GLU A 22 -23.38 -14.92 6.21
N SER A 23 -23.52 -16.11 6.81
CA SER A 23 -24.56 -16.35 7.80
C SER A 23 -24.49 -15.40 9.00
N LYS A 24 -23.29 -15.10 9.50
CA LYS A 24 -23.12 -14.20 10.65
C LYS A 24 -23.29 -12.73 10.25
N MET A 25 -22.69 -12.32 9.14
CA MET A 25 -22.74 -10.93 8.69
C MET A 25 -24.16 -10.54 8.26
N ASN A 26 -24.92 -11.44 7.62
CA ASN A 26 -26.33 -11.17 7.29
C ASN A 26 -27.16 -10.86 8.54
N ARG A 27 -26.92 -11.59 9.64
CA ARG A 27 -27.59 -11.33 10.94
C ARG A 27 -27.15 -10.02 11.57
N ILE A 28 -25.87 -9.65 11.44
CA ILE A 28 -25.31 -8.42 12.02
C ILE A 28 -25.80 -7.18 11.27
N SER A 29 -25.79 -7.22 9.94
CA SER A 29 -26.08 -6.05 9.11
C SER A 29 -27.53 -5.99 8.62
N ASN A 30 -28.32 -7.05 8.79
CA ASN A 30 -29.64 -7.22 8.18
C ASN A 30 -29.61 -7.04 6.65
N LYS A 31 -28.55 -7.55 6.00
CA LYS A 31 -28.38 -7.53 4.53
C LYS A 31 -28.21 -8.96 4.03
N GLU A 32 -28.82 -9.28 2.91
CA GLU A 32 -28.72 -10.58 2.24
C GLU A 32 -28.26 -10.40 0.79
N GLY A 33 -27.80 -11.48 0.15
CA GLY A 33 -27.42 -11.45 -1.27
C GLY A 33 -26.08 -10.75 -1.56
N ILE A 34 -25.29 -10.42 -0.53
CA ILE A 34 -24.04 -9.66 -0.68
C ILE A 34 -22.99 -10.48 -1.43
N ILE A 35 -22.86 -11.77 -1.13
CA ILE A 35 -21.88 -12.65 -1.78
C ILE A 35 -22.24 -12.83 -3.26
N GLU A 36 -23.51 -13.04 -3.59
CA GLU A 36 -24.01 -13.10 -4.96
C GLU A 36 -23.75 -11.80 -5.72
N LYS A 37 -24.00 -10.65 -5.09
CA LYS A 37 -23.75 -9.34 -5.68
C LYS A 37 -22.27 -9.19 -6.06
N ILE A 38 -21.36 -9.45 -5.11
CA ILE A 38 -19.91 -9.32 -5.32
C ILE A 38 -19.44 -10.23 -6.47
N VAL A 39 -19.90 -11.48 -6.50
CA VAL A 39 -19.52 -12.43 -7.56
C VAL A 39 -20.04 -11.99 -8.93
N ARG A 40 -21.31 -11.57 -9.04
CA ARG A 40 -21.87 -11.07 -10.31
C ARG A 40 -21.14 -9.83 -10.82
N GLU A 41 -20.80 -8.90 -9.92
CA GLU A 41 -20.01 -7.72 -10.26
C GLU A 41 -18.62 -8.10 -10.76
N ASN A 42 -17.95 -9.04 -10.11
CA ASN A 42 -16.64 -9.55 -10.53
C ASN A 42 -16.72 -10.15 -11.95
N GLU A 43 -17.64 -11.09 -12.18
CA GLU A 43 -17.80 -11.74 -13.48
C GLU A 43 -18.12 -10.75 -14.60
N HIS A 44 -18.98 -9.76 -14.31
CA HIS A 44 -19.28 -8.69 -15.26
C HIS A 44 -18.04 -7.88 -15.61
N LYS A 45 -17.26 -7.45 -14.60
CA LYS A 45 -16.03 -6.68 -14.82
C LYS A 45 -14.94 -7.46 -15.54
N VAL A 46 -14.80 -8.76 -15.27
CA VAL A 46 -13.89 -9.64 -16.02
C VAL A 46 -14.26 -9.63 -17.50
N ARG A 47 -15.53 -9.90 -17.84
CA ARG A 47 -15.99 -9.92 -19.25
C ARG A 47 -15.77 -8.58 -19.95
N VAL A 48 -16.19 -7.48 -19.32
CA VAL A 48 -16.02 -6.12 -19.88
C VAL A 48 -14.55 -5.79 -20.09
N SER A 49 -13.68 -6.16 -19.14
CA SER A 49 -12.24 -5.89 -19.23
C SER A 49 -11.59 -6.71 -20.35
N LEU A 50 -11.92 -8.00 -20.47
CA LEU A 50 -11.44 -8.84 -21.56
C LEU A 50 -11.84 -8.28 -22.93
N MET A 51 -13.10 -7.86 -23.10
CA MET A 51 -13.55 -7.21 -24.34
C MET A 51 -12.76 -5.94 -24.65
N LYS A 52 -12.52 -5.09 -23.65
CA LYS A 52 -11.71 -3.86 -23.80
C LYS A 52 -10.24 -4.14 -24.15
N LEU A 53 -9.72 -5.29 -23.73
CA LEU A 53 -8.39 -5.79 -24.08
C LEU A 53 -8.36 -6.49 -25.46
N GLY A 54 -9.49 -6.58 -26.16
CA GLY A 54 -9.60 -7.27 -27.44
C GLY A 54 -9.60 -8.80 -27.31
N LEU A 55 -9.80 -9.34 -26.11
CA LEU A 55 -9.85 -10.77 -25.84
C LEU A 55 -11.30 -11.26 -25.87
N GLY A 56 -11.54 -12.44 -26.46
CA GLY A 56 -12.86 -13.08 -26.48
C GLY A 56 -13.85 -12.55 -27.53
N LEU A 57 -13.37 -11.84 -28.57
CA LEU A 57 -14.22 -11.40 -29.69
C LEU A 57 -14.63 -12.57 -30.60
N ASP A 58 -13.72 -13.54 -30.80
CA ASP A 58 -13.92 -14.69 -31.71
C ASP A 58 -13.81 -16.06 -31.00
N LYS A 59 -13.51 -16.06 -29.70
CA LYS A 59 -13.33 -17.28 -28.88
C LYS A 59 -14.34 -17.28 -27.76
N ASP A 60 -14.80 -18.47 -27.38
CA ASP A 60 -15.49 -18.66 -26.11
C ASP A 60 -14.58 -18.15 -24.97
N PHE A 61 -15.13 -17.30 -24.09
CA PHE A 61 -14.41 -16.73 -22.95
C PHE A 61 -13.72 -17.80 -22.11
N TYR A 62 -14.31 -19.01 -22.05
CA TYR A 62 -13.77 -20.16 -21.32
C TYR A 62 -12.51 -20.79 -21.96
N GLN A 63 -12.10 -20.35 -23.15
CA GLN A 63 -10.90 -20.85 -23.84
C GLN A 63 -9.71 -19.89 -23.80
N ILE A 64 -9.91 -18.66 -23.33
CA ILE A 64 -8.85 -17.66 -23.21
C ILE A 64 -7.83 -18.13 -22.18
N LYS A 65 -6.54 -18.14 -22.54
CA LYS A 65 -5.50 -18.68 -21.67
C LYS A 65 -5.04 -17.65 -20.65
N ALA A 66 -4.71 -18.11 -19.44
CA ALA A 66 -4.23 -17.26 -18.36
C ALA A 66 -3.01 -16.40 -18.74
N PRO A 67 -1.98 -16.93 -19.46
CA PRO A 67 -0.87 -16.13 -19.95
C PRO A 67 -1.30 -15.01 -20.91
N ASP A 68 -2.24 -15.27 -21.83
CA ASP A 68 -2.74 -14.28 -22.79
C ASP A 68 -3.43 -13.10 -22.06
N VAL A 69 -4.24 -13.40 -21.04
CA VAL A 69 -4.91 -12.37 -20.23
C VAL A 69 -3.88 -11.54 -19.49
N PHE A 70 -2.89 -12.19 -18.86
CA PHE A 70 -1.84 -11.50 -18.13
C PHE A 70 -0.98 -10.60 -19.04
N GLU A 71 -0.58 -11.09 -20.21
CA GLU A 71 0.21 -10.31 -21.17
C GLU A 71 -0.57 -9.09 -21.65
N ALA A 72 -1.87 -9.24 -21.94
CA ALA A 72 -2.72 -8.11 -22.32
C ALA A 72 -2.85 -7.07 -21.20
N LEU A 73 -2.95 -7.50 -19.93
CA LEU A 73 -2.97 -6.60 -18.77
C LEU A 73 -1.63 -5.87 -18.60
N VAL A 74 -0.49 -6.57 -18.75
CA VAL A 74 0.85 -5.97 -18.67
C VAL A 74 1.08 -4.96 -19.79
N GLU A 75 0.68 -5.27 -21.02
CA GLU A 75 0.75 -4.30 -22.13
C GLU A 75 -0.16 -3.10 -21.88
N LYS A 76 -1.37 -3.32 -21.35
CA LYS A 76 -2.25 -2.22 -20.93
C LYS A 76 -1.60 -1.35 -19.84
N THR A 77 -0.92 -1.96 -18.87
CA THR A 77 -0.15 -1.24 -17.83
C THR A 77 0.97 -0.41 -18.47
N SER A 78 1.70 -0.98 -19.43
CA SER A 78 2.76 -0.30 -20.17
C SER A 78 2.23 0.92 -20.93
N GLN A 79 1.06 0.80 -21.58
CA GLN A 79 0.38 1.91 -22.25
C GLN A 79 0.01 3.03 -21.28
N THR A 80 -0.57 2.67 -20.13
CA THR A 80 -0.91 3.64 -19.06
C THR A 80 0.34 4.35 -18.55
N ASP A 81 1.43 3.63 -18.27
CA ASP A 81 2.69 4.22 -17.81
C ASP A 81 3.28 5.20 -18.83
N ARG A 82 3.32 4.83 -20.13
CA ARG A 82 3.79 5.72 -21.20
C ARG A 82 2.93 6.99 -21.32
N ALA A 83 1.60 6.85 -21.18
CA ALA A 83 0.68 7.98 -21.25
C ALA A 83 0.85 8.92 -20.05
N LEU A 84 1.05 8.38 -18.85
CA LEU A 84 1.39 9.17 -17.65
C LEU A 84 2.75 9.85 -17.78
N ALA A 85 3.77 9.15 -18.29
CA ALA A 85 5.08 9.74 -18.53
C ALA A 85 4.99 10.94 -19.48
N LYS A 86 4.15 10.86 -20.52
CA LYS A 86 3.88 11.99 -21.40
C LYS A 86 3.16 13.13 -20.68
N TYR A 87 2.16 12.83 -19.86
CA TYR A 87 1.43 13.83 -19.08
C TYR A 87 2.33 14.59 -18.10
N PHE A 88 3.20 13.88 -17.39
CA PHE A 88 4.12 14.47 -16.42
C PHE A 88 5.36 15.11 -17.05
N PHE A 89 5.41 15.22 -18.39
CA PHE A 89 6.53 15.77 -19.16
C PHE A 89 7.85 15.02 -18.97
N LYS A 90 7.79 13.68 -18.84
CA LYS A 90 8.91 12.79 -18.56
C LYS A 90 9.66 13.20 -17.28
N LEU A 91 9.16 12.72 -16.15
CA LEU A 91 9.74 12.98 -14.84
C LEU A 91 11.25 12.69 -14.83
N ASP A 92 12.01 13.61 -14.24
CA ASP A 92 13.40 13.37 -13.89
C ASP A 92 13.49 13.09 -12.39
N PHE A 93 13.67 11.81 -12.05
CA PHE A 93 13.73 11.36 -10.67
C PHE A 93 15.04 11.70 -9.96
N SER A 94 16.04 12.25 -10.66
CA SER A 94 17.31 12.61 -10.06
C SER A 94 17.25 13.94 -9.30
N THR A 95 16.25 14.78 -9.58
CA THR A 95 16.16 16.13 -9.02
C THR A 95 14.78 16.45 -8.45
N PRO A 96 14.70 17.32 -7.41
CA PRO A 96 13.42 17.85 -6.93
C PRO A 96 12.62 18.59 -8.00
N ALA A 97 13.29 19.25 -8.95
CA ALA A 97 12.64 19.95 -10.05
C ALA A 97 11.97 18.98 -11.02
N GLY A 98 12.63 17.88 -11.36
CA GLY A 98 12.12 16.86 -12.28
C GLY A 98 10.89 16.10 -11.76
N CYS A 99 10.69 16.05 -10.44
CA CYS A 99 9.52 15.45 -9.80
C CYS A 99 8.36 16.43 -9.55
N ARG A 100 8.51 17.72 -9.87
CA ARG A 100 7.57 18.78 -9.44
C ARG A 100 6.13 18.55 -9.91
N SER A 101 5.93 18.09 -11.15
CA SER A 101 4.60 17.84 -11.72
C SER A 101 3.87 16.73 -10.94
N LEU A 102 4.56 15.63 -10.63
CA LEU A 102 4.06 14.55 -9.80
C LEU A 102 3.65 15.04 -8.39
N LEU A 103 4.52 15.81 -7.74
CA LEU A 103 4.25 16.33 -6.39
C LEU A 103 3.03 17.25 -6.37
N ASN A 104 2.91 18.13 -7.36
CA ASN A 104 1.79 19.07 -7.47
C ASN A 104 0.47 18.33 -7.68
N VAL A 105 0.43 17.37 -8.60
CA VAL A 105 -0.77 16.57 -8.87
C VAL A 105 -1.15 15.71 -7.68
N THR A 106 -0.17 15.09 -7.01
CA THR A 106 -0.42 14.33 -5.77
C THR A 106 -1.10 15.22 -4.73
N LYS A 107 -0.52 16.40 -4.46
CA LYS A 107 -1.07 17.39 -3.52
C LYS A 107 -2.46 17.87 -3.92
N GLU A 108 -2.71 18.08 -5.20
CA GLU A 108 -4.02 18.49 -5.71
C GLU A 108 -5.09 17.43 -5.45
N LEU A 109 -4.77 16.15 -5.68
CA LEU A 109 -5.71 15.04 -5.51
C LEU A 109 -5.98 14.74 -4.02
N THR A 110 -4.94 14.80 -3.18
CA THR A 110 -5.05 14.46 -1.75
C THR A 110 -5.37 15.65 -0.85
N GLY A 111 -5.32 16.86 -1.40
CA GLY A 111 -5.46 18.11 -0.66
C GLY A 111 -4.31 18.43 0.31
N ASP A 112 -4.48 19.50 1.07
CA ASP A 112 -3.56 19.92 2.14
C ASP A 112 -3.76 19.08 3.42
N SER A 113 -3.29 17.82 3.39
CA SER A 113 -3.38 16.91 4.52
C SER A 113 -2.51 17.39 5.70
N ARG A 114 -3.16 17.90 6.75
CA ARG A 114 -2.56 18.24 8.04
C ARG A 114 -2.72 17.06 9.01
N GLY A 115 -1.73 16.86 9.86
CA GLY A 115 -1.78 15.82 10.89
C GLY A 115 -0.82 16.06 12.05
N PHE A 116 -0.91 15.15 13.01
CA PHE A 116 -0.15 15.15 14.25
C PHE A 116 1.17 14.38 14.07
N TYR A 117 2.28 15.12 13.97
CA TYR A 117 3.60 14.56 13.64
C TYR A 117 4.68 14.99 14.62
N LEU A 118 5.73 14.18 14.75
CA LEU A 118 6.88 14.45 15.60
C LEU A 118 7.56 15.77 15.17
N LYS A 119 7.88 16.61 16.17
CA LYS A 119 8.55 17.90 15.99
C LYS A 119 9.97 17.72 15.44
N LYS A 120 10.41 18.67 14.62
CA LYS A 120 11.82 18.71 14.14
C LYS A 120 12.83 18.77 15.30
N SER A 121 12.52 19.48 16.38
CA SER A 121 13.38 19.56 17.57
C SER A 121 13.56 18.21 18.25
N LYS A 122 12.48 17.42 18.40
CA LYS A 122 12.56 16.07 18.95
C LYS A 122 13.32 15.13 18.03
N ALA A 123 13.10 15.23 16.72
CA ALA A 123 13.87 14.49 15.72
C ALA A 123 15.38 14.77 15.86
N LYS A 124 15.79 16.05 15.99
CA LYS A 124 17.20 16.41 16.28
C LYS A 124 17.70 15.78 17.59
N GLN A 125 16.90 15.81 18.65
CA GLN A 125 17.28 15.19 19.94
C GLN A 125 17.54 13.69 19.79
N LEU A 126 16.70 12.96 19.04
CA LEU A 126 16.88 11.52 18.80
C LEU A 126 18.18 11.23 18.03
N LEU A 127 18.51 12.04 17.02
CA LEU A 127 19.78 11.92 16.30
C LEU A 127 21.00 12.23 17.19
N LYS A 128 20.89 13.18 18.13
CA LYS A 128 21.98 13.42 19.10
C LYS A 128 22.16 12.27 20.09
N LEU A 129 21.06 11.66 20.52
CA LEU A 129 21.09 10.56 21.47
C LEU A 129 21.71 9.30 20.88
N ASN A 130 21.42 9.00 19.61
CA ASN A 130 22.02 7.88 18.87
C ASN A 130 22.49 8.36 17.48
N PRO A 131 23.70 8.95 17.39
CA PRO A 131 24.20 9.52 16.14
C PRO A 131 24.40 8.47 15.03
N PRO A 132 23.87 8.70 13.81
CA PRO A 132 23.94 7.74 12.71
C PRO A 132 25.34 7.73 12.07
N GLN A 133 26.19 6.81 12.53
CA GLN A 133 27.61 6.79 12.19
C GLN A 133 27.89 6.62 10.69
N GLN A 134 27.11 5.80 9.98
CA GLN A 134 27.33 5.59 8.54
C GLN A 134 26.93 6.83 7.75
N ILE A 135 25.82 7.48 8.09
CA ILE A 135 25.43 8.75 7.47
C ILE A 135 26.51 9.80 7.72
N MET A 136 26.97 9.96 8.96
CA MET A 136 28.00 10.94 9.32
C MET A 136 29.31 10.68 8.58
N SER A 137 29.72 9.41 8.46
CA SER A 137 30.91 9.01 7.71
C SER A 137 30.79 9.34 6.22
N VAL A 138 29.66 9.02 5.60
CA VAL A 138 29.45 9.23 4.16
C VAL A 138 29.36 10.72 3.81
N LEU A 139 28.83 11.54 4.71
CA LEU A 139 28.75 12.98 4.54
C LEU A 139 30.02 13.74 5.00
N GLY A 140 31.01 13.05 5.57
CA GLY A 140 32.28 13.66 5.98
C GLY A 140 32.24 14.47 7.28
N TYR A 141 31.32 14.14 8.19
CA TYR A 141 31.20 14.78 9.51
C TYR A 141 31.96 14.06 10.63
N GLY A 142 32.53 12.87 10.37
CA GLY A 142 33.23 12.09 11.38
C GLY A 142 32.32 11.73 12.54
N SER A 143 32.67 12.14 13.77
CA SER A 143 31.86 11.97 14.98
C SER A 143 31.13 13.25 15.44
N ASP A 144 31.20 14.34 14.67
CA ASP A 144 30.64 15.65 15.03
C ASP A 144 29.17 15.78 14.60
N ILE A 145 28.27 15.31 15.46
CA ILE A 145 26.83 15.32 15.22
C ILE A 145 26.26 16.74 15.19
N ASP A 146 26.81 17.66 15.98
CA ASP A 146 26.30 19.03 16.08
C ASP A 146 26.56 19.78 14.77
N LYS A 147 27.77 19.68 14.22
CA LYS A 147 28.12 20.24 12.91
C LYS A 147 27.25 19.67 11.79
N MET A 148 26.93 18.37 11.83
CA MET A 148 26.01 17.77 10.84
C MET A 148 24.60 18.36 10.98
N LEU A 149 24.06 18.46 12.20
CA LEU A 149 22.71 18.97 12.44
C LEU A 149 22.54 20.49 12.24
N GLU A 150 23.66 21.23 12.15
CA GLU A 150 23.71 22.63 11.73
C GLU A 150 23.67 22.78 10.21
N LYS A 151 24.35 21.90 9.46
CA LYS A 151 24.52 22.02 8.01
C LYS A 151 23.52 21.21 7.18
N GLU A 152 23.00 20.12 7.72
CA GLU A 152 22.13 19.19 7.01
C GLU A 152 20.66 19.33 7.44
N ASP A 153 19.73 19.07 6.52
CA ASP A 153 18.32 19.02 6.90
C ASP A 153 18.02 17.74 7.70
N THR A 154 17.42 17.95 8.88
CA THR A 154 17.07 16.86 9.81
C THR A 154 16.15 15.82 9.19
N PHE A 155 15.18 16.24 8.37
CA PHE A 155 14.24 15.31 7.76
C PHE A 155 14.90 14.49 6.64
N GLU A 156 15.83 15.07 5.88
CA GLU A 156 16.66 14.30 4.95
C GLU A 156 17.48 13.23 5.65
N ILE A 157 18.12 13.56 6.78
CA ILE A 157 18.88 12.58 7.58
C ILE A 157 17.96 11.45 8.05
N PHE A 158 16.77 11.76 8.56
CA PHE A 158 15.79 10.74 8.96
C PHE A 158 15.33 9.85 7.81
N CYS A 159 15.14 10.42 6.61
CA CYS A 159 14.83 9.63 5.43
C CYS A 159 15.99 8.69 5.09
N ALA A 160 17.23 9.19 5.16
CA ALA A 160 18.45 8.44 4.91
C ALA A 160 18.65 7.26 5.89
N LEU A 161 18.19 7.36 7.14
CA LEU A 161 18.22 6.23 8.08
C LEU A 161 17.65 4.95 7.47
N ARG A 162 16.57 5.04 6.70
CA ARG A 162 15.85 3.90 6.10
C ARG A 162 16.68 3.08 5.10
N PHE A 163 17.74 3.67 4.57
CA PHE A 163 18.56 3.05 3.55
C PHE A 163 20.05 3.20 3.78
N VAL A 164 20.56 3.93 4.77
CA VAL A 164 22.01 4.04 5.01
C VAL A 164 22.44 3.23 6.22
N GLU A 165 21.64 3.24 7.28
CA GLU A 165 22.01 2.60 8.54
C GLU A 165 21.61 1.12 8.58
N ASP A 166 22.32 0.36 9.44
CA ASP A 166 22.04 -1.05 9.63
C ASP A 166 20.66 -1.27 10.30
N SER A 167 19.94 -2.28 9.81
CA SER A 167 18.59 -2.59 10.30
C SER A 167 18.55 -3.05 11.75
N GLN A 168 19.58 -3.77 12.25
CA GLN A 168 19.63 -4.17 13.65
C GLN A 168 19.93 -2.96 14.55
N TRP A 169 20.86 -2.10 14.14
CA TRP A 169 21.14 -0.85 14.86
C TRP A 169 19.90 0.06 14.92
N LEU A 170 19.19 0.24 13.81
CA LEU A 170 17.96 1.04 13.78
C LEU A 170 16.93 0.52 14.78
N ASN A 171 16.64 -0.78 14.73
CA ASN A 171 15.59 -1.40 15.54
C ASN A 171 15.96 -1.51 17.03
N ASN A 172 17.23 -1.78 17.36
CA ASN A 172 17.64 -2.10 18.73
C ASN A 172 18.27 -0.91 19.47
N VAL A 173 18.79 0.08 18.73
CA VAL A 173 19.50 1.23 19.29
C VAL A 173 18.74 2.52 18.98
N PHE A 174 18.59 2.87 17.70
CA PHE A 174 18.05 4.17 17.31
C PHE A 174 16.59 4.37 17.73
N PHE A 175 15.74 3.35 17.57
CA PHE A 175 14.32 3.43 17.93
C PHE A 175 14.04 3.16 19.42
N LYS A 176 15.02 2.74 20.21
CA LYS A 176 14.81 2.48 21.65
C LYS A 176 14.26 3.71 22.42
N PRO A 177 14.78 4.94 22.21
CA PRO A 177 14.27 6.14 22.87
C PRO A 177 12.86 6.56 22.42
N TYR A 178 12.27 5.92 21.40
CA TYR A 178 10.87 6.18 21.05
C TYR A 178 9.92 5.83 22.20
N GLN A 179 10.35 4.96 23.13
CA GLN A 179 9.59 4.62 24.34
C GLN A 179 9.34 5.82 25.26
N ASP A 180 10.20 6.84 25.18
CA ASP A 180 10.14 8.05 26.00
C ASP A 180 9.46 9.23 25.29
N ILE A 181 8.96 9.02 24.07
CA ILE A 181 8.26 10.04 23.30
C ILE A 181 6.92 10.38 23.97
N ARG A 182 6.64 11.67 24.10
CA ARG A 182 5.43 12.19 24.73
C ARG A 182 4.59 12.96 23.73
N LYS A 183 3.34 13.24 24.10
CA LYS A 183 2.43 14.03 23.27
C LYS A 183 2.94 15.42 22.96
N GLU A 184 3.70 16.03 23.87
CA GLU A 184 4.28 17.37 23.70
C GLU A 184 5.41 17.38 22.67
N ASP A 185 5.94 16.21 22.28
CA ASP A 185 6.94 16.06 21.23
C ASP A 185 6.33 16.16 19.82
N PHE A 186 5.00 16.28 19.69
CA PHE A 186 4.28 16.34 18.42
C PHE A 186 3.68 17.73 18.14
N GLU A 187 3.44 18.01 16.86
CA GLU A 187 2.87 19.25 16.35
C GLU A 187 1.90 18.99 15.19
N GLU A 188 0.96 19.91 14.99
CA GLU A 188 0.01 19.89 13.86
C GLU A 188 0.62 20.58 12.64
N ARG A 189 1.00 19.80 11.63
CA ARG A 189 1.59 20.34 10.38
C ARG A 189 1.16 19.56 9.15
N LYS A 190 1.42 20.14 7.98
CA LYS A 190 1.18 19.46 6.70
C LYS A 190 2.16 18.31 6.49
N ILE A 191 1.72 17.28 5.78
CA ILE A 191 2.61 16.23 5.25
C ILE A 191 3.65 16.90 4.33
N LYS A 192 4.90 16.47 4.46
CA LYS A 192 6.00 16.91 3.60
C LYS A 192 6.28 15.84 2.55
N MET A 193 6.16 16.21 1.29
CA MET A 193 6.73 15.42 0.20
C MET A 193 8.13 15.95 -0.11
N ILE A 194 9.14 15.08 -0.06
CA ILE A 194 10.54 15.45 -0.21
C ILE A 194 11.17 14.60 -1.31
N VAL A 195 11.78 15.22 -2.30
CA VAL A 195 12.73 14.53 -3.18
C VAL A 195 14.09 14.80 -2.57
N LEU A 196 14.80 13.74 -2.17
CA LEU A 196 16.10 13.92 -1.53
C LEU A 196 17.07 14.58 -2.53
N PRO A 197 18.05 15.38 -2.08
CA PRO A 197 19.05 15.96 -2.97
C PRO A 197 19.95 14.89 -3.63
N GLU A 198 20.58 15.25 -4.75
CA GLU A 198 21.44 14.37 -5.56
C GLU A 198 22.58 13.71 -4.76
N LYS A 199 23.06 14.34 -3.68
CA LYS A 199 24.06 13.75 -2.76
C LYS A 199 23.64 12.36 -2.24
N TRP A 200 22.33 12.09 -2.18
CA TRP A 200 21.78 10.80 -1.76
C TRP A 200 21.66 9.77 -2.90
N ALA A 201 21.77 10.16 -4.17
CA ALA A 201 21.59 9.28 -5.33
C ALA A 201 22.60 8.12 -5.35
N GLY A 202 23.89 8.45 -5.23
CA GLY A 202 24.97 7.45 -5.23
C GLY A 202 24.93 6.52 -4.02
N ILE A 203 24.52 7.06 -2.87
CA ILE A 203 24.34 6.30 -1.62
C ILE A 203 23.15 5.36 -1.78
N GLY A 204 21.99 5.89 -2.16
CA GLY A 204 20.75 5.17 -2.36
C GLY A 204 20.89 4.00 -3.34
N LYS A 205 21.66 4.16 -4.42
CA LYS A 205 21.87 3.09 -5.42
C LYS A 205 22.40 1.79 -4.83
N LYS A 206 23.32 1.85 -3.84
CA LYS A 206 23.85 0.64 -3.18
C LYS A 206 22.78 -0.14 -2.41
N PHE A 207 21.73 0.54 -1.96
CA PHE A 207 20.67 -0.03 -1.13
C PHE A 207 19.39 -0.34 -1.91
N LEU A 208 19.15 0.37 -3.01
CA LEU A 208 18.04 0.12 -3.94
C LEU A 208 18.23 -1.16 -4.75
N GLY A 209 19.44 -1.70 -4.86
CA GLY A 209 19.70 -2.95 -5.61
C GLY A 209 18.87 -4.17 -5.17
N LYS A 210 18.24 -4.14 -3.99
CA LYS A 210 17.28 -5.17 -3.52
C LYS A 210 15.82 -4.68 -3.46
N LYS A 211 15.56 -3.37 -3.53
CA LYS A 211 14.23 -2.77 -3.44
C LYS A 211 13.85 -2.17 -4.78
N LEU A 212 12.77 -2.66 -5.37
CA LEU A 212 12.29 -2.27 -6.70
C LEU A 212 11.76 -0.83 -6.78
N HIS A 213 11.73 -0.11 -5.67
CA HIS A 213 11.18 1.23 -5.60
C HIS A 213 12.08 2.16 -4.83
N HIS A 214 12.13 3.41 -5.31
CA HIS A 214 12.94 4.47 -4.76
C HIS A 214 12.07 5.52 -4.04
N MET A 215 10.94 5.10 -3.45
CA MET A 215 10.07 5.94 -2.62
C MET A 215 9.80 5.26 -1.29
N SER A 216 9.70 6.02 -0.20
CA SER A 216 9.30 5.53 1.12
C SER A 216 8.63 6.66 1.88
N HIS A 217 8.19 6.40 3.10
CA HIS A 217 7.62 7.40 3.99
C HIS A 217 8.12 7.21 5.43
N LEU A 218 7.82 8.18 6.29
CA LEU A 218 8.02 8.19 7.74
C LEU A 218 6.72 8.70 8.36
N LYS A 219 5.94 7.78 8.93
CA LYS A 219 4.56 8.03 9.40
C LYS A 219 4.55 9.01 10.57
N GLU A 220 5.43 8.76 11.53
CA GLU A 220 5.61 9.57 12.73
C GLU A 220 6.11 10.98 12.42
N LEU A 221 6.81 11.16 11.30
CA LEU A 221 7.31 12.45 10.87
C LEU A 221 6.45 13.09 9.76
N GLY A 222 5.37 12.48 9.31
CA GLY A 222 4.56 13.07 8.26
C GLY A 222 5.34 13.36 6.98
N ILE A 223 6.22 12.43 6.58
CA ILE A 223 7.09 12.60 5.40
C ILE A 223 6.80 11.49 4.41
N VAL A 224 6.63 11.85 3.14
CA VAL A 224 6.74 10.95 1.98
C VAL A 224 7.96 11.40 1.20
N PHE A 225 8.86 10.49 0.84
CA PHE A 225 10.10 10.88 0.19
C PHE A 225 10.50 9.99 -0.99
N VAL A 226 11.17 10.62 -1.95
CA VAL A 226 11.74 10.00 -3.15
C VAL A 226 13.26 10.02 -3.02
N ILE A 227 13.88 8.86 -3.19
CA ILE A 227 15.33 8.68 -3.28
C ILE A 227 15.72 8.88 -4.75
N PRO A 228 16.61 9.84 -5.06
CA PRO A 228 17.01 10.10 -6.43
C PRO A 228 17.56 8.90 -7.17
N LEU A 229 17.13 8.74 -8.42
CA LEU A 229 17.68 7.75 -9.35
C LEU A 229 18.20 8.43 -10.61
N ALA A 230 19.38 7.99 -11.05
CA ALA A 230 20.02 8.49 -12.27
C ALA A 230 19.41 7.90 -13.55
N LYS A 231 18.68 6.78 -13.47
CA LYS A 231 18.06 6.12 -14.63
C LYS A 231 16.66 5.67 -14.30
N GLN A 232 15.73 6.04 -15.17
CA GLN A 232 14.34 5.60 -15.12
C GLN A 232 14.17 4.21 -15.75
N ASN A 233 13.40 3.35 -15.09
CA ASN A 233 12.95 2.06 -15.60
C ASN A 233 11.50 2.13 -16.11
N PRO A 234 11.10 1.23 -17.04
CA PRO A 234 9.69 1.09 -17.44
C PRO A 234 8.79 0.86 -16.23
N GLY A 235 7.61 1.51 -16.20
CA GLY A 235 6.64 1.35 -15.11
C GLY A 235 6.85 2.28 -13.92
N GLU A 236 7.98 2.98 -13.83
CA GLU A 236 8.29 3.83 -12.68
C GLU A 236 7.38 5.06 -12.58
N THR A 237 6.89 5.61 -13.70
CA THR A 237 6.01 6.79 -13.65
C THR A 237 4.67 6.42 -13.01
N LEU A 238 4.05 5.36 -13.51
CA LEU A 238 2.84 4.80 -12.93
C LEU A 238 3.07 4.42 -11.47
N TYR A 239 4.19 3.74 -11.18
CA TYR A 239 4.54 3.31 -9.84
C TYR A 239 4.60 4.45 -8.83
N LEU A 240 5.40 5.48 -9.11
CA LEU A 240 5.56 6.61 -8.20
C LEU A 240 4.27 7.41 -8.08
N PHE A 241 3.47 7.50 -9.13
CA PHE A 241 2.19 8.19 -9.07
C PHE A 241 1.20 7.51 -8.11
N PHE A 242 1.04 6.19 -8.20
CA PHE A 242 0.14 5.52 -7.25
C PHE A 242 0.76 5.47 -5.84
N MET A 243 2.07 5.24 -5.71
CA MET A 243 2.70 5.17 -4.39
C MET A 243 2.72 6.50 -3.66
N SER A 244 2.82 7.62 -4.38
CA SER A 244 2.75 8.94 -3.76
C SER A 244 1.39 9.15 -3.10
N LEU A 245 0.30 8.84 -3.82
CA LEU A 245 -1.06 8.91 -3.30
C LEU A 245 -1.25 7.96 -2.11
N HIS A 246 -0.84 6.70 -2.26
CA HIS A 246 -0.95 5.68 -1.22
C HIS A 246 -0.23 6.08 0.07
N TYR A 247 1.02 6.55 -0.03
CA TYR A 247 1.77 6.98 1.15
C TYR A 247 1.21 8.24 1.79
N ILE A 248 0.59 9.16 1.03
CA ILE A 248 -0.12 10.28 1.65
C ILE A 248 -1.30 9.78 2.50
N HIS A 249 -2.10 8.86 1.97
CA HIS A 249 -3.23 8.28 2.71
C HIS A 249 -2.77 7.51 3.96
N GLU A 250 -1.73 6.68 3.83
CA GLU A 250 -1.18 5.93 4.95
C GLU A 250 -0.62 6.84 6.04
N VAL A 251 0.20 7.83 5.67
CA VAL A 251 0.77 8.80 6.62
C VAL A 251 -0.33 9.62 7.31
N ASN A 252 -1.32 10.09 6.55
CA ASN A 252 -2.45 10.84 7.11
C ASN A 252 -3.30 9.99 8.05
N TRP A 253 -3.52 8.71 7.72
CA TRP A 253 -4.28 7.78 8.57
C TRP A 253 -3.56 7.53 9.90
N HIS A 254 -2.25 7.30 9.87
CA HIS A 254 -1.46 7.13 11.10
C HIS A 254 -1.41 8.42 11.93
N ALA A 255 -1.42 9.59 11.29
CA ALA A 255 -1.49 10.87 12.03
C ALA A 255 -2.78 11.00 12.85
N LYS A 256 -3.93 10.54 12.30
CA LYS A 256 -5.20 10.47 13.03
C LYS A 256 -5.13 9.46 14.16
N LEU A 257 -4.60 8.27 13.90
CA LEU A 257 -4.41 7.23 14.90
C LEU A 257 -3.53 7.71 16.08
N PHE A 258 -2.40 8.37 15.81
CA PHE A 258 -1.53 8.91 16.86
C PHE A 258 -2.23 10.02 17.66
N LYS A 259 -3.09 10.81 17.01
CA LYS A 259 -3.90 11.82 17.69
C LYS A 259 -4.95 11.20 18.61
N GLU A 260 -5.51 10.04 18.26
CA GLU A 260 -6.41 9.28 19.13
C GLU A 260 -5.65 8.67 20.31
N TYR A 261 -4.52 8.00 20.06
CA TYR A 261 -3.67 7.42 21.10
C TYR A 261 -3.13 8.45 22.09
N ASN A 262 -3.01 9.72 21.69
CA ASN A 262 -2.63 10.82 22.57
C ASN A 262 -3.62 11.01 23.74
N GLN A 263 -4.88 10.60 23.59
CA GLN A 263 -5.89 10.64 24.65
C GLN A 263 -5.86 9.41 25.56
N GLU A 264 -5.01 8.43 25.26
CA GLU A 264 -4.96 7.15 25.94
C GLU A 264 -3.69 6.96 26.79
N ALA A 265 -3.74 6.02 27.73
CA ALA A 265 -2.56 5.57 28.44
C ALA A 265 -1.57 4.87 27.49
N HIS A 266 -0.28 4.95 27.80
CA HIS A 266 0.80 4.29 27.05
C HIS A 266 0.91 4.71 25.56
N PHE A 267 0.67 5.99 25.25
CA PHE A 267 0.80 6.58 23.91
C PHE A 267 2.01 6.07 23.11
N ALA A 268 3.22 6.18 23.67
CA ALA A 268 4.46 5.77 23.00
C ALA A 268 4.45 4.29 22.59
N LYS A 269 3.99 3.42 23.49
CA LYS A 269 3.88 1.97 23.23
C LYS A 269 2.92 1.70 22.08
N LYS A 270 1.71 2.28 22.12
CA LYS A 270 0.71 2.11 21.06
C LYS A 270 1.21 2.61 19.71
N MET A 271 1.84 3.79 19.69
CA MET A 271 2.46 4.35 18.48
C MET A 271 3.54 3.41 17.92
N ILE A 272 4.45 2.91 18.74
CA ILE A 272 5.51 1.98 18.33
C ILE A 272 4.92 0.70 17.73
N GLU A 273 3.90 0.11 18.36
CA GLU A 273 3.26 -1.10 17.83
C GLU A 273 2.55 -0.84 16.49
N ALA A 274 1.88 0.30 16.32
CA ALA A 274 1.29 0.71 15.04
C ALA A 274 2.35 0.88 13.94
N LEU A 275 3.52 1.46 14.27
CA LEU A 275 4.64 1.62 13.32
C LEU A 275 5.27 0.30 12.89
N LYS A 276 5.21 -0.75 13.71
CA LYS A 276 5.75 -2.08 13.38
C LYS A 276 4.92 -2.83 12.34
N VAL A 277 3.65 -2.46 12.16
CA VAL A 277 2.74 -3.09 11.18
C VAL A 277 2.71 -4.63 11.35
N LYS A 278 2.60 -5.11 12.59
CA LYS A 278 2.61 -6.55 12.90
C LYS A 278 1.17 -7.08 12.95
N THR A 279 0.90 -8.15 12.20
CA THR A 279 -0.33 -8.93 12.37
C THR A 279 -0.26 -9.74 13.67
N THR A 280 -1.30 -9.66 14.50
CA THR A 280 -1.38 -10.45 15.72
C THR A 280 -1.38 -11.95 15.41
N GLU A 281 -0.71 -12.71 16.27
CA GLU A 281 -0.67 -14.19 16.25
C GLU A 281 -1.78 -14.80 17.11
N THR A 282 -2.48 -13.98 17.90
CA THR A 282 -3.58 -14.44 18.76
C THR A 282 -4.69 -15.05 17.90
N PRO A 283 -5.26 -16.20 18.32
CA PRO A 283 -6.44 -16.77 17.68
C PRO A 283 -7.59 -15.78 17.66
N LEU A 284 -8.38 -15.78 16.58
CA LEU A 284 -9.60 -14.97 16.55
C LEU A 284 -10.59 -15.49 17.62
N PRO A 285 -11.32 -14.60 18.31
CA PRO A 285 -12.37 -15.02 19.23
C PRO A 285 -13.38 -15.94 18.54
N HIS A 286 -13.60 -17.12 19.09
CA HIS A 286 -14.59 -18.07 18.59
C HIS A 286 -15.96 -17.86 19.28
N GLY A 287 -17.05 -18.15 18.57
CA GLY A 287 -18.40 -18.12 19.14
C GLY A 287 -19.47 -17.64 18.17
N LYS A 288 -20.56 -17.08 18.73
CA LYS A 288 -21.70 -16.56 17.97
C LYS A 288 -21.41 -15.26 17.20
N LYS A 289 -20.45 -14.47 17.69
CA LYS A 289 -20.02 -13.20 17.09
C LYS A 289 -19.20 -13.43 15.81
N MET A 290 -19.10 -12.39 14.98
CA MET A 290 -18.19 -12.41 13.82
C MET A 290 -16.90 -11.70 14.20
N SER A 291 -15.76 -12.36 13.96
CA SER A 291 -14.45 -11.77 14.17
C SER A 291 -13.69 -11.66 12.86
N TRP A 292 -13.02 -10.52 12.68
CA TRP A 292 -12.21 -10.19 11.53
C TRP A 292 -10.80 -9.89 12.00
N ARG A 293 -9.78 -10.56 11.46
CA ARG A 293 -8.39 -10.22 11.76
C ARG A 293 -8.06 -8.86 11.14
N ILE A 294 -7.22 -8.08 11.80
CA ILE A 294 -6.59 -6.91 11.19
C ILE A 294 -5.21 -7.33 10.69
N VAL A 295 -5.02 -7.21 9.37
CA VAL A 295 -3.79 -7.53 8.66
C VAL A 295 -3.20 -6.22 8.15
N PRO A 296 -2.41 -5.49 8.97
CA PRO A 296 -2.03 -4.12 8.68
C PRO A 296 -1.01 -3.98 7.52
N GLY A 297 -0.47 -5.08 7.00
CA GLY A 297 0.36 -5.13 5.80
C GLY A 297 0.30 -6.51 5.13
N TYR A 298 0.87 -6.65 3.94
CA TYR A 298 0.75 -7.86 3.13
C TYR A 298 1.46 -9.09 3.72
N LEU A 299 0.72 -9.96 4.42
CA LEU A 299 1.23 -11.22 4.96
C LEU A 299 1.79 -12.14 3.86
N ALA A 300 1.07 -12.23 2.74
CA ALA A 300 1.47 -13.07 1.60
C ALA A 300 2.84 -12.71 1.00
N LYS A 301 3.31 -11.47 1.22
CA LYS A 301 4.66 -11.03 0.82
C LYS A 301 5.76 -11.63 1.70
N LYS A 302 5.44 -11.96 2.95
CA LYS A 302 6.35 -12.63 3.90
C LYS A 302 6.25 -14.14 3.79
N ASP A 303 5.02 -14.64 3.76
CA ASP A 303 4.70 -16.05 3.60
C ASP A 303 3.35 -16.19 2.86
N ALA A 304 3.42 -16.66 1.61
CA ALA A 304 2.24 -16.85 0.77
C ALA A 304 1.30 -17.96 1.28
N ASN A 305 1.77 -18.81 2.19
CA ASN A 305 1.03 -19.93 2.77
C ASN A 305 0.59 -19.66 4.22
N ASP A 306 0.73 -18.43 4.72
CA ASP A 306 0.31 -18.09 6.08
C ASP A 306 -1.19 -18.40 6.27
N ALA A 307 -1.50 -19.30 7.20
CA ALA A 307 -2.87 -19.79 7.42
C ALA A 307 -3.87 -18.66 7.72
N ARG A 308 -3.42 -17.52 8.26
CA ARG A 308 -4.26 -16.37 8.56
C ARG A 308 -4.81 -15.68 7.31
N LEU A 309 -4.18 -15.88 6.14
CA LEU A 309 -4.70 -15.38 4.86
C LEU A 309 -6.04 -16.02 4.47
N ALA A 310 -6.32 -17.22 4.99
CA ALA A 310 -7.59 -17.92 4.76
C ALA A 310 -8.71 -17.49 5.72
N GLU A 311 -8.40 -16.71 6.76
CA GLU A 311 -9.38 -16.21 7.73
C GLU A 311 -10.07 -14.93 7.22
N PRO A 312 -11.29 -14.62 7.68
CA PRO A 312 -11.88 -13.30 7.47
C PRO A 312 -10.98 -12.20 8.05
N HIS A 313 -10.58 -11.24 7.23
CA HIS A 313 -9.72 -10.15 7.65
C HIS A 313 -10.02 -8.84 6.93
N VAL A 314 -9.48 -7.76 7.48
CA VAL A 314 -9.42 -6.44 6.87
C VAL A 314 -7.98 -5.93 6.93
N SER A 315 -7.60 -5.12 5.96
CA SER A 315 -6.25 -4.58 5.83
C SER A 315 -6.26 -3.06 5.73
N SER A 316 -5.55 -2.37 6.64
CA SER A 316 -5.33 -0.93 6.55
C SER A 316 -4.51 -0.56 5.32
N GLU A 317 -3.51 -1.37 4.97
CA GLU A 317 -2.70 -1.19 3.77
C GLU A 317 -3.58 -1.23 2.50
N ALA A 318 -4.38 -2.28 2.33
CA ALA A 318 -5.30 -2.37 1.19
C ALA A 318 -6.35 -1.24 1.20
N TRP A 319 -6.76 -0.76 2.38
CA TRP A 319 -7.66 0.38 2.50
C TRP A 319 -7.03 1.69 2.00
N HIS A 320 -5.75 1.94 2.27
CA HIS A 320 -5.03 3.08 1.72
C HIS A 320 -4.94 3.02 0.18
N TYR A 321 -4.79 1.82 -0.39
CA TYR A 321 -4.88 1.64 -1.84
C TYR A 321 -6.29 1.85 -2.40
N THR A 322 -7.34 1.46 -1.66
CA THR A 322 -8.71 1.83 -2.06
C THR A 322 -8.88 3.34 -2.17
N LYS A 323 -8.37 4.11 -1.21
CA LYS A 323 -8.38 5.58 -1.29
C LYS A 323 -7.55 6.13 -2.45
N THR A 324 -6.42 5.50 -2.73
CA THR A 324 -5.59 5.82 -3.90
C THR A 324 -6.35 5.61 -5.22
N ALA A 325 -7.08 4.49 -5.35
CA ALA A 325 -7.87 4.20 -6.54
C ALA A 325 -8.96 5.26 -6.79
N LEU A 326 -9.59 5.79 -5.73
CA LEU A 326 -10.55 6.89 -5.84
C LEU A 326 -9.91 8.18 -6.36
N ASP A 327 -8.69 8.50 -5.91
CA ASP A 327 -7.98 9.68 -6.41
C ASP A 327 -7.51 9.49 -7.86
N MET A 328 -7.09 8.28 -8.21
CA MET A 328 -6.76 7.93 -9.59
C MET A 328 -7.98 8.01 -10.51
N GLN A 329 -9.18 7.65 -10.03
CA GLN A 329 -10.42 7.82 -10.77
C GLN A 329 -10.71 9.30 -11.05
N LYS A 330 -10.60 10.18 -10.04
CA LYS A 330 -10.77 11.64 -10.23
C LYS A 330 -9.77 12.17 -11.26
N PHE A 331 -8.54 11.68 -11.20
CA PHE A 331 -7.50 12.05 -12.16
C PHE A 331 -7.83 11.54 -13.57
N ALA A 332 -8.27 10.29 -13.71
CA ALA A 332 -8.64 9.69 -15.00
C ALA A 332 -9.80 10.43 -15.67
N GLN A 333 -10.80 10.88 -14.89
CA GLN A 333 -11.91 11.70 -15.40
C GLN A 333 -11.43 13.03 -16.00
N ARG A 334 -10.42 13.66 -15.39
CA ARG A 334 -9.85 14.93 -15.87
C ARG A 334 -8.87 14.74 -17.02
N PHE A 335 -8.18 13.60 -17.05
CA PHE A 335 -7.14 13.29 -18.03
C PHE A 335 -7.37 11.92 -18.69
N PRO A 336 -8.46 11.76 -19.46
CA PRO A 336 -8.87 10.47 -20.01
C PRO A 336 -7.83 9.86 -20.96
N LYS A 337 -6.98 10.69 -21.58
CA LYS A 337 -5.89 10.24 -22.46
C LYS A 337 -4.81 9.41 -21.75
N THR A 338 -4.81 9.37 -20.42
CA THR A 338 -3.89 8.54 -19.63
C THR A 338 -4.28 7.06 -19.63
N GLY A 339 -5.51 6.73 -20.02
CA GLY A 339 -6.02 5.36 -20.05
C GLY A 339 -6.19 4.73 -18.66
N LEU A 340 -6.15 5.54 -17.60
CA LEU A 340 -6.35 5.11 -16.22
C LEU A 340 -7.78 4.68 -15.91
N ASP A 341 -8.75 5.15 -16.70
CA ASP A 341 -10.17 4.80 -16.62
C ASP A 341 -10.42 3.29 -16.82
N PHE A 342 -9.54 2.61 -17.57
CA PHE A 342 -9.60 1.15 -17.71
C PHE A 342 -9.49 0.44 -16.36
N TRP A 343 -8.64 0.95 -15.47
CA TRP A 343 -8.34 0.31 -14.18
C TRP A 343 -9.37 0.61 -13.09
N GLN A 344 -10.37 1.44 -13.40
CA GLN A 344 -11.39 1.85 -12.45
C GLN A 344 -12.14 0.62 -11.91
N ASP A 345 -12.20 0.53 -10.58
CA ASP A 345 -12.90 -0.53 -9.84
C ASP A 345 -12.45 -1.98 -10.14
N LEU A 346 -11.25 -2.16 -10.71
CA LEU A 346 -10.65 -3.47 -11.01
C LEU A 346 -9.77 -4.02 -9.88
N GLY A 347 -9.48 -3.24 -8.83
CA GLY A 347 -8.56 -3.67 -7.75
C GLY A 347 -9.02 -4.89 -6.95
N VAL A 348 -10.31 -5.24 -7.01
CA VAL A 348 -10.89 -6.42 -6.38
C VAL A 348 -11.12 -7.58 -7.35
N VAL A 349 -10.85 -7.36 -8.64
CA VAL A 349 -11.30 -8.24 -9.72
C VAL A 349 -10.23 -9.27 -10.07
N ALA A 350 -10.62 -10.53 -10.10
CA ALA A 350 -9.77 -11.63 -10.56
C ALA A 350 -10.62 -12.78 -11.12
N ASP A 351 -9.99 -13.63 -11.92
CA ASP A 351 -10.61 -14.90 -12.32
C ASP A 351 -9.57 -15.99 -12.60
N TYR A 352 -10.02 -17.24 -12.56
CA TYR A 352 -9.29 -18.41 -12.99
C TYR A 352 -9.47 -18.62 -14.49
N PHE A 353 -8.35 -18.80 -15.18
CA PHE A 353 -8.31 -19.09 -16.61
C PHE A 353 -7.52 -20.37 -16.86
N PRO A 354 -7.85 -21.13 -17.91
CA PRO A 354 -7.08 -22.31 -18.27
C PRO A 354 -5.64 -21.93 -18.66
N THR A 355 -4.68 -22.77 -18.29
CA THR A 355 -3.30 -22.70 -18.74
C THR A 355 -3.09 -23.59 -19.97
N ASN A 356 -1.85 -23.64 -20.46
CA ASN A 356 -1.44 -24.56 -21.52
C ASN A 356 -1.48 -26.04 -21.09
N THR A 357 -1.42 -26.31 -19.78
CA THR A 357 -1.45 -27.67 -19.21
C THR A 357 -2.88 -28.12 -18.82
N LYS A 358 -3.92 -27.38 -19.24
CA LYS A 358 -5.33 -27.59 -18.83
C LYS A 358 -5.59 -27.45 -17.32
N GLN A 359 -4.62 -26.98 -16.54
CA GLN A 359 -4.85 -26.50 -15.18
C GLN A 359 -5.48 -25.11 -15.22
N GLU A 360 -6.02 -24.63 -14.11
CA GLU A 360 -6.50 -23.25 -13.99
C GLU A 360 -5.54 -22.42 -13.16
N ALA A 361 -5.37 -21.15 -13.54
CA ALA A 361 -4.53 -20.22 -12.83
C ALA A 361 -5.26 -18.89 -12.61
N LEU A 362 -5.13 -18.34 -11.41
CA LEU A 362 -5.70 -17.06 -11.03
C LEU A 362 -4.96 -15.91 -11.74
N VAL A 363 -5.72 -15.01 -12.37
CA VAL A 363 -5.23 -13.77 -12.96
C VAL A 363 -5.93 -12.61 -12.27
N SER A 364 -5.12 -11.70 -11.73
CA SER A 364 -5.57 -10.47 -11.06
C SER A 364 -5.70 -9.33 -12.08
N PHE A 365 -6.81 -8.60 -12.04
CA PHE A 365 -7.02 -7.37 -12.82
C PHE A 365 -6.65 -6.11 -12.00
N ASP A 366 -6.08 -6.30 -10.81
CA ASP A 366 -5.63 -5.20 -9.96
C ASP A 366 -4.43 -4.45 -10.56
N LEU A 367 -4.48 -3.12 -10.54
CA LEU A 367 -3.45 -2.28 -11.12
C LEU A 367 -2.10 -2.38 -10.38
N LEU A 368 -2.09 -2.66 -9.07
CA LEU A 368 -0.86 -2.77 -8.30
C LEU A 368 -0.16 -4.09 -8.60
N ASP A 369 -0.92 -5.19 -8.64
CA ASP A 369 -0.42 -6.49 -9.04
C ASP A 369 0.20 -6.42 -10.46
N ASN A 370 -0.51 -5.83 -11.42
CA ASN A 370 -0.01 -5.69 -12.80
C ASN A 370 1.11 -4.64 -12.93
N GLY A 371 0.99 -3.51 -12.23
CA GLY A 371 1.98 -2.43 -12.18
C GLY A 371 3.33 -2.87 -11.63
N ILE A 372 3.33 -3.63 -10.54
CA ILE A 372 4.55 -4.18 -9.95
C ILE A 372 5.11 -5.31 -10.82
N SER A 373 4.26 -6.14 -11.43
CA SER A 373 4.71 -7.17 -12.39
C SER A 373 5.42 -6.53 -13.59
N PHE A 374 4.84 -5.47 -14.16
CA PHE A 374 5.45 -4.71 -15.25
C PHE A 374 6.78 -4.06 -14.83
N LEU A 375 6.81 -3.38 -13.68
CA LEU A 375 8.02 -2.76 -13.14
C LEU A 375 9.17 -3.78 -12.92
N ARG A 376 8.83 -5.02 -12.56
CA ARG A 376 9.80 -6.12 -12.37
C ARG A 376 10.24 -6.79 -13.67
N GLY A 377 9.54 -6.55 -14.77
CA GLY A 377 9.67 -7.40 -15.96
C GLY A 377 9.27 -8.85 -15.68
N SER A 378 8.30 -9.06 -14.80
CA SER A 378 7.80 -10.39 -14.45
C SER A 378 7.12 -11.06 -15.64
N ASP A 379 7.37 -12.36 -15.81
CA ASP A 379 6.57 -13.23 -16.66
C ASP A 379 5.29 -13.70 -15.94
N PHE A 380 4.51 -14.53 -16.61
CA PHE A 380 3.27 -15.08 -16.04
C PHE A 380 3.51 -15.84 -14.74
N GLU A 381 4.57 -16.66 -14.64
CA GLU A 381 4.83 -17.50 -13.46
C GLU A 381 5.29 -16.68 -12.25
N SER A 382 6.00 -15.58 -12.48
CA SER A 382 6.50 -14.67 -11.43
C SER A 382 5.60 -13.45 -11.16
N ARG A 383 4.38 -13.44 -11.70
CA ARG A 383 3.39 -12.37 -11.53
C ARG A 383 3.02 -12.13 -10.06
N GLN A 384 2.66 -10.90 -9.73
CA GLN A 384 2.13 -10.55 -8.40
C GLN A 384 0.63 -10.83 -8.30
N LEU A 385 0.16 -11.32 -7.14
CA LEU A 385 -1.23 -11.74 -6.91
C LEU A 385 -1.70 -11.51 -5.46
N TYR A 386 -1.09 -10.58 -4.73
CA TYR A 386 -1.38 -10.43 -3.30
C TYR A 386 -2.13 -9.16 -2.94
N HIS A 387 -2.27 -8.18 -3.84
CA HIS A 387 -3.05 -6.98 -3.54
C HIS A 387 -4.56 -7.24 -3.72
N GLN A 388 -4.93 -7.93 -4.81
CA GLN A 388 -6.33 -8.21 -5.10
C GLN A 388 -7.08 -8.97 -4.01
N PRO A 389 -6.54 -10.05 -3.39
CA PRO A 389 -7.25 -10.77 -2.34
C PRO A 389 -7.53 -9.90 -1.10
N GLU A 390 -6.58 -9.06 -0.70
CA GLU A 390 -6.75 -8.14 0.44
C GLU A 390 -7.78 -7.05 0.14
N ALA A 391 -7.77 -6.52 -1.08
CA ALA A 391 -8.78 -5.57 -1.54
C ALA A 391 -10.18 -6.22 -1.58
N LEU A 392 -10.28 -7.50 -1.99
CA LEU A 392 -11.54 -8.25 -2.01
C LEU A 392 -12.07 -8.52 -0.60
N TRP A 393 -11.21 -8.86 0.36
CA TRP A 393 -11.59 -8.98 1.77
C TRP A 393 -12.15 -7.66 2.33
N ASN A 394 -11.47 -6.54 2.08
CA ASN A 394 -11.99 -5.22 2.44
C ASN A 394 -13.33 -4.91 1.75
N LYS A 395 -13.51 -5.25 0.46
CA LYS A 395 -14.79 -5.05 -0.23
C LYS A 395 -15.92 -5.83 0.44
N ILE A 396 -15.71 -7.09 0.82
CA ILE A 396 -16.75 -7.87 1.51
C ILE A 396 -17.17 -7.15 2.80
N PHE A 397 -16.20 -6.71 3.61
CA PHE A 397 -16.49 -5.96 4.83
C PHE A 397 -17.28 -4.67 4.56
N ILE A 398 -16.87 -3.91 3.55
CA ILE A 398 -17.50 -2.64 3.16
C ILE A 398 -18.92 -2.85 2.62
N GLU A 399 -19.19 -3.89 1.85
CA GLU A 399 -20.56 -4.17 1.36
C GLU A 399 -21.53 -4.45 2.52
N TYR A 400 -21.04 -5.10 3.58
CA TYR A 400 -21.82 -5.35 4.78
C TYR A 400 -21.98 -4.12 5.67
N LEU A 401 -20.91 -3.40 6.00
CA LEU A 401 -20.93 -2.36 7.04
C LEU A 401 -20.71 -0.92 6.54
N GLY A 402 -20.25 -0.76 5.31
CA GLY A 402 -19.96 0.53 4.68
C GLY A 402 -18.51 1.02 4.90
N GLU A 403 -18.10 1.96 4.05
CA GLU A 403 -16.77 2.60 4.13
C GLU A 403 -16.49 3.33 5.45
N PRO A 404 -17.45 4.05 6.07
CA PRO A 404 -17.18 4.69 7.36
C PRO A 404 -16.83 3.69 8.46
N ALA A 405 -17.38 2.47 8.39
CA ALA A 405 -17.16 1.45 9.39
C ALA A 405 -15.75 0.85 9.33
N ILE A 406 -15.20 0.60 8.13
CA ILE A 406 -13.85 0.02 8.01
C ILE A 406 -12.79 0.97 8.56
N ASP A 407 -12.87 2.27 8.26
CA ASP A 407 -11.90 3.26 8.72
C ASP A 407 -11.91 3.36 10.25
N LYS A 408 -13.10 3.53 10.84
CA LYS A 408 -13.29 3.63 12.29
C LYS A 408 -12.86 2.35 13.01
N LEU A 409 -13.30 1.19 12.55
CA LEU A 409 -13.04 -0.08 13.25
C LEU A 409 -11.57 -0.51 13.13
N LEU A 410 -10.88 -0.16 12.04
CA LEU A 410 -9.44 -0.33 11.93
C LEU A 410 -8.72 0.54 12.97
N MET A 411 -9.07 1.82 13.11
CA MET A 411 -8.44 2.72 14.10
C MET A 411 -8.69 2.24 15.54
N ASP A 412 -9.95 1.95 15.87
CA ASP A 412 -10.39 1.55 17.22
C ASP A 412 -9.79 0.21 17.71
N ASN A 413 -9.26 -0.62 16.81
CA ASN A 413 -8.87 -1.99 17.13
C ASN A 413 -7.49 -2.41 16.60
N LEU A 414 -6.72 -1.50 15.99
CA LEU A 414 -5.40 -1.83 15.44
C LEU A 414 -4.48 -2.49 16.49
N ASP A 415 -4.51 -1.99 17.73
CA ASP A 415 -3.72 -2.49 18.85
C ASP A 415 -4.15 -3.88 19.32
N LYS A 416 -5.45 -4.22 19.19
CA LYS A 416 -5.99 -5.57 19.45
C LYS A 416 -5.65 -6.55 18.33
N GLY A 417 -5.55 -6.05 17.10
CA GLY A 417 -5.27 -6.84 15.90
C GLY A 417 -6.46 -7.63 15.36
N TYR A 418 -7.68 -7.38 15.85
CA TYR A 418 -8.92 -7.96 15.33
C TYR A 418 -10.14 -7.08 15.70
N ILE A 419 -11.21 -7.21 14.91
CA ILE A 419 -12.52 -6.61 15.13
C ILE A 419 -13.49 -7.73 15.52
N THR A 420 -14.35 -7.51 16.51
CA THR A 420 -15.44 -8.43 16.85
C THR A 420 -16.77 -7.68 16.85
N LEU A 421 -17.73 -8.21 16.08
CA LEU A 421 -19.06 -7.65 15.85
C LEU A 421 -20.14 -8.47 16.57
#